data_AF-A0A512U7W8-F1
#
_entry.id   AF-A0A512U7W8-F1
#
_cell.length_a   1.000
_cell.length_b   1.000
_cell.length_c   1.000
_cell.angle_alpha   90.00
_cell.angle_beta   90.00
_cell.angle_gamma   90.00
#
_symmetry.space_group_name_H-M   'P 1'
#
loop_
_entity.id
_entity.type
_entity.pdbx_description
1 polymer ?
#
loop_
_entity_poly.entity_id
_entity_poly.type
_entity_poly.pdbx_seq_one_letter_code
_entity_poly.pdbx_strand_id
1 'polypeptide(L)'
;MQLIETHGIDNDDVDSALRKFHEYQSHEKFGLELVQAKVVKAFCYQTFKAHKETFLKIAETLINPDGLAVSTVAQLILAHSRFSSEKSLAIYNDYINLVSRDVNEVTGRSPTGVLTEALMVASLYDNDREFAQLLYEKAVINGFVSDEHEIALMKKVFKVYGDAFVEDDWKVAQPIFGRYVLECIKNT
;
A
#
# COMPACT_ATOMS: atom_id res chain seq x y z
N MET A 1 -17.99 -1.83 -10.73
CA MET A 1 -16.63 -1.50 -10.24
C MET A 1 -16.32 -2.06 -8.85
N GLN A 2 -17.24 -2.06 -7.88
CA GLN A 2 -17.04 -2.73 -6.57
C GLN A 2 -16.88 -4.27 -6.66
N LEU A 3 -17.34 -4.91 -7.74
CA LEU A 3 -17.25 -6.37 -7.91
C LEU A 3 -15.83 -6.94 -7.78
N ILE A 4 -14.80 -6.26 -8.30
CA ILE A 4 -13.42 -6.78 -8.27
C ILE A 4 -12.89 -6.83 -6.84
N GLU A 5 -13.13 -5.78 -6.05
CA GLU A 5 -12.75 -5.75 -4.64
C GLU A 5 -13.57 -6.75 -3.82
N THR A 6 -14.88 -6.87 -4.09
CA THR A 6 -15.73 -7.86 -3.40
C THR A 6 -15.28 -9.29 -3.68
N HIS A 7 -14.95 -9.65 -4.92
CA HIS A 7 -14.46 -10.99 -5.23
C HIS A 7 -13.03 -11.21 -4.72
N GLY A 8 -12.10 -10.32 -5.04
CA GLY A 8 -10.68 -10.53 -4.78
C GLY A 8 -10.24 -10.27 -3.33
N ILE A 9 -10.97 -9.44 -2.58
CA ILE A 9 -10.63 -9.07 -1.20
C ILE A 9 -11.67 -9.63 -0.23
N ASP A 10 -12.96 -9.32 -0.42
CA ASP A 10 -13.98 -9.68 0.58
C ASP A 10 -14.35 -11.17 0.54
N ASN A 11 -14.32 -11.80 -0.64
CA ASN A 11 -14.64 -13.22 -0.84
C ASN A 11 -13.38 -14.12 -0.98
N ASP A 12 -12.18 -13.56 -0.86
CA ASP A 12 -10.90 -14.28 -1.03
C ASP A 12 -10.74 -15.04 -2.36
N ASP A 13 -11.38 -14.56 -3.43
CA ASP A 13 -11.42 -15.20 -4.74
C ASP A 13 -10.79 -14.29 -5.82
N VAL A 14 -9.46 -14.26 -5.82
CA VAL A 14 -8.68 -13.46 -6.77
C VAL A 14 -8.75 -14.02 -8.20
N ASP A 15 -9.01 -15.32 -8.35
CA ASP A 15 -9.16 -15.96 -9.66
C ASP A 15 -10.46 -15.50 -10.35
N SER A 16 -11.55 -15.38 -9.59
CA SER A 16 -12.79 -14.77 -10.09
C SER A 16 -12.62 -13.30 -10.42
N ALA A 17 -11.86 -12.54 -9.60
CA ALA A 17 -11.54 -11.15 -9.90
C ALA A 17 -10.77 -11.01 -11.23
N LEU A 18 -9.77 -11.86 -11.46
CA LEU A 18 -9.00 -11.87 -12.71
C LEU A 18 -9.85 -12.29 -13.91
N ARG A 19 -10.71 -13.30 -13.76
CA ARG A 19 -11.64 -13.73 -14.82
C ARG A 19 -12.58 -12.62 -15.23
N LYS A 20 -13.15 -11.91 -14.25
CA LYS A 20 -14.04 -10.76 -14.48
C LYS A 20 -13.31 -9.60 -15.17
N PHE A 21 -12.03 -9.40 -14.86
CA PHE A 21 -11.21 -8.43 -15.56
C PHE A 21 -10.99 -8.79 -17.04
N HIS A 22 -10.67 -10.05 -17.36
CA HIS A 22 -10.56 -10.50 -18.75
C HIS A 22 -11.88 -10.40 -19.52
N GLU A 23 -13.01 -10.71 -18.87
CA GLU A 23 -14.34 -10.48 -19.43
C GLU A 23 -14.57 -8.99 -19.72
N TYR A 24 -14.22 -8.09 -18.78
CA TYR A 24 -14.36 -6.65 -18.99
C TYR A 24 -13.49 -6.15 -20.15
N GLN A 25 -12.21 -6.53 -20.18
CA GLN A 25 -11.25 -6.12 -21.21
C GLN A 25 -11.68 -6.53 -22.63
N SER A 26 -12.40 -7.64 -22.77
CA SER A 26 -12.87 -8.14 -24.07
C SER A 26 -14.12 -7.43 -24.60
N HIS A 27 -14.86 -6.73 -23.75
CA HIS A 27 -16.15 -6.11 -24.11
C HIS A 27 -16.14 -4.57 -24.02
N GLU A 28 -15.32 -3.98 -23.14
CA GLU A 28 -15.33 -2.55 -22.82
C GLU A 28 -13.91 -1.99 -22.72
N LYS A 29 -13.68 -0.79 -23.30
CA LYS A 29 -12.37 -0.12 -23.26
C LYS A 29 -12.32 1.08 -22.30
N PHE A 30 -13.47 1.64 -21.95
CA PHE A 30 -13.53 2.79 -21.06
C PHE A 30 -13.17 2.39 -19.62
N GLY A 31 -12.30 3.16 -18.96
CA GLY A 31 -11.94 2.94 -17.56
C GLY A 31 -11.18 1.64 -17.28
N LEU A 32 -10.56 1.01 -18.30
CA LEU A 32 -9.81 -0.23 -18.14
C LEU A 32 -8.71 -0.11 -17.08
N GLU A 33 -8.00 1.02 -17.06
CA GLU A 33 -6.94 1.32 -16.09
C GLU A 33 -7.47 1.34 -14.64
N LEU A 34 -8.68 1.86 -14.43
CA LEU A 34 -9.32 1.86 -13.11
C LEU A 34 -9.63 0.44 -12.66
N VAL A 35 -10.16 -0.41 -13.55
CA VAL A 35 -10.45 -1.81 -13.23
C VAL A 35 -9.15 -2.59 -12.99
N GLN A 36 -8.13 -2.36 -13.81
CA GLN A 36 -6.81 -2.96 -13.68
C GLN A 36 -6.17 -2.61 -12.32
N ALA A 37 -6.22 -1.34 -11.90
CA ALA A 37 -5.74 -0.93 -10.58
C ALA A 37 -6.46 -1.66 -9.43
N LYS A 38 -7.77 -1.94 -9.56
CA LYS A 38 -8.52 -2.73 -8.57
C LYS A 38 -8.10 -4.20 -8.54
N VAL A 39 -7.74 -4.77 -9.69
CA VAL A 39 -7.20 -6.13 -9.76
C VAL A 39 -5.82 -6.18 -9.11
N VAL A 40 -4.95 -5.22 -9.42
CA VAL A 40 -3.62 -5.08 -8.78
C VAL A 40 -3.78 -5.00 -7.26
N LYS A 41 -4.68 -4.15 -6.77
CA LYS A 41 -5.01 -4.04 -5.33
C LYS A 41 -5.40 -5.39 -4.72
N ALA A 42 -6.28 -6.15 -5.38
CA ALA A 42 -6.69 -7.46 -4.91
C ALA A 42 -5.51 -8.44 -4.83
N PHE A 43 -4.65 -8.47 -5.85
CA PHE A 43 -3.43 -9.29 -5.83
C PHE A 43 -2.45 -8.84 -4.75
N CYS A 44 -2.25 -7.53 -4.53
CA CYS A 44 -1.42 -7.01 -3.43
C CYS A 44 -1.96 -7.45 -2.06
N TYR A 45 -3.27 -7.37 -1.85
CA TYR A 45 -3.92 -7.81 -0.61
C TYR A 45 -3.71 -9.31 -0.38
N GLN A 46 -3.99 -10.14 -1.40
CA GLN A 46 -3.86 -11.58 -1.30
C GLN A 46 -2.41 -12.04 -1.19
N THR A 47 -1.48 -11.32 -1.82
CA THR A 47 -0.04 -11.52 -1.66
C THR A 47 0.35 -11.42 -0.19
N PHE A 48 -0.04 -10.33 0.45
CA PHE A 48 0.30 -10.07 1.85
C PHE A 48 -0.35 -11.11 2.77
N LYS A 49 -1.67 -11.33 2.61
CA LYS A 49 -2.46 -12.25 3.42
C LYS A 49 -1.99 -13.70 3.30
N ALA A 50 -1.81 -14.20 2.08
CA ALA A 50 -1.49 -15.60 1.82
C ALA A 50 0.01 -15.91 1.78
N HIS A 51 0.88 -14.88 1.86
CA HIS A 51 2.33 -15.04 1.70
C HIS A 51 2.68 -15.75 0.37
N LYS A 52 2.12 -15.26 -0.75
CA LYS A 52 2.31 -15.88 -2.08
C LYS A 52 3.01 -14.92 -3.04
N GLU A 53 4.30 -15.15 -3.27
CA GLU A 53 5.10 -14.34 -4.20
C GLU A 53 4.57 -14.40 -5.65
N THR A 54 3.92 -15.50 -6.04
CA THR A 54 3.27 -15.60 -7.36
C THR A 54 2.20 -14.54 -7.56
N PHE A 55 1.43 -14.20 -6.52
CA PHE A 55 0.42 -13.14 -6.61
C PHE A 55 1.05 -11.76 -6.75
N LEU A 56 2.21 -11.56 -6.13
CA LEU A 56 2.98 -10.32 -6.26
C LEU A 56 3.45 -10.12 -7.69
N LYS A 57 4.02 -11.17 -8.30
CA LYS A 57 4.46 -11.14 -9.70
C LYS A 57 3.31 -10.83 -10.65
N ILE A 58 2.13 -11.38 -10.39
CA ILE A 58 0.93 -11.06 -11.18
C ILE A 58 0.57 -9.58 -11.02
N ALA A 59 0.54 -9.05 -9.79
CA ALA A 59 0.30 -7.63 -9.54
C ALA A 59 1.28 -6.75 -10.32
N GLU A 60 2.57 -7.06 -10.28
CA GLU A 60 3.63 -6.34 -11.00
C GLU A 60 3.44 -6.38 -12.52
N THR A 61 3.03 -7.52 -13.08
CA THR A 61 2.79 -7.64 -14.54
C THR A 61 1.54 -6.91 -15.03
N LEU A 62 0.58 -6.69 -14.14
CA LEU A 62 -0.65 -5.97 -14.44
C LEU A 62 -0.49 -4.45 -14.28
N ILE A 63 0.72 -3.96 -14.07
CA ILE A 63 1.00 -2.53 -14.02
C ILE A 63 1.33 -2.03 -15.42
N ASN A 64 0.69 -0.93 -15.82
CA ASN A 64 1.14 -0.17 -16.98
C ASN A 64 2.29 0.74 -16.55
N PRO A 65 3.48 0.67 -17.19
CA PRO A 65 4.60 1.56 -16.87
C PRO A 65 4.27 3.04 -17.09
N ASP A 66 3.32 3.36 -17.97
CA ASP A 66 2.89 4.73 -18.21
C ASP A 66 1.73 5.11 -17.28
N GLY A 67 1.99 5.92 -16.26
CA GLY A 67 0.93 6.58 -15.47
C GLY A 67 0.38 5.79 -14.29
N LEU A 68 1.24 5.15 -13.50
CA LEU A 68 0.86 4.51 -12.24
C LEU A 68 0.17 5.49 -11.28
N ALA A 69 -1.05 5.13 -10.86
CA ALA A 69 -1.72 5.82 -9.76
C ALA A 69 -0.92 5.64 -8.46
N VAL A 70 -0.82 6.71 -7.68
CA VAL A 70 -0.09 6.75 -6.40
C VAL A 70 -0.56 5.66 -5.45
N SER A 71 -1.88 5.38 -5.44
CA SER A 71 -2.45 4.32 -4.62
C SER A 71 -1.95 2.93 -5.01
N THR A 72 -1.79 2.66 -6.31
CA THR A 72 -1.21 1.40 -6.81
C THR A 72 0.24 1.25 -6.35
N VAL A 73 1.04 2.33 -6.41
CA VAL A 73 2.43 2.31 -5.93
C VAL A 73 2.50 2.04 -4.43
N ALA A 74 1.66 2.71 -3.64
CA ALA A 74 1.58 2.47 -2.19
C ALA A 74 1.16 1.02 -1.87
N GLN A 75 0.19 0.46 -2.59
CA GLN A 75 -0.23 -0.94 -2.42
C GLN A 75 0.90 -1.93 -2.72
N LEU A 76 1.76 -1.65 -3.70
CA LEU A 76 2.95 -2.47 -3.99
C LEU A 76 3.98 -2.38 -2.86
N ILE A 77 4.31 -1.17 -2.40
CA ILE A 77 5.21 -0.97 -1.25
C ILE A 77 4.74 -1.81 -0.06
N LEU A 78 3.45 -1.76 0.26
CA LEU A 78 2.86 -2.55 1.35
C LEU A 78 2.90 -4.06 1.07
N ALA A 79 2.60 -4.50 -0.15
CA ALA A 79 2.63 -5.92 -0.51
C ALA A 79 4.06 -6.51 -0.45
N HIS A 80 5.06 -5.77 -0.93
CA HIS A 80 6.47 -6.17 -0.87
C HIS A 80 6.97 -6.32 0.56
N SER A 81 6.48 -5.50 1.50
CA SER A 81 6.87 -5.59 2.91
C SER A 81 6.63 -6.96 3.54
N ARG A 82 5.73 -7.79 2.97
CA ARG A 82 5.55 -9.19 3.38
C ARG A 82 6.80 -10.04 3.22
N PHE A 83 7.67 -9.69 2.29
CA PHE A 83 8.87 -10.46 1.92
C PHE A 83 10.18 -9.67 2.09
N SER A 84 10.15 -8.36 1.83
CA SER A 84 11.33 -7.50 1.83
C SER A 84 10.97 -6.02 1.95
N SER A 85 11.41 -5.40 3.06
CA SER A 85 11.39 -3.95 3.25
C SER A 85 12.31 -3.23 2.24
N GLU A 86 13.44 -3.83 1.85
CA GLU A 86 14.36 -3.26 0.85
C GLU A 86 13.70 -3.04 -0.51
N LYS A 87 12.87 -3.99 -0.98
CA LYS A 87 12.11 -3.82 -2.23
C LYS A 87 11.07 -2.71 -2.11
N SER A 88 10.46 -2.58 -0.95
CA SER A 88 9.51 -1.51 -0.63
C SER A 88 10.19 -0.14 -0.72
N LEU A 89 11.42 -0.04 -0.20
CA LEU A 89 12.26 1.17 -0.29
C LEU A 89 12.69 1.49 -1.72
N ALA A 90 13.06 0.47 -2.51
CA ALA A 90 13.43 0.67 -3.90
C ALA A 90 12.28 1.30 -4.71
N ILE A 91 11.07 0.73 -4.58
CA ILE A 91 9.86 1.27 -5.23
C ILE A 91 9.60 2.69 -4.73
N TYR A 92 9.68 2.95 -3.43
CA TYR A 92 9.51 4.32 -2.92
C TYR A 92 10.47 5.31 -3.58
N ASN A 93 11.76 4.98 -3.66
CA ASN A 93 12.78 5.86 -4.22
C ASN A 93 12.57 6.14 -5.72
N ASP A 94 12.06 5.17 -6.47
CA ASP A 94 11.77 5.32 -7.89
C ASP A 94 10.62 6.32 -8.16
N TYR A 95 9.64 6.41 -7.26
CA TYR A 95 8.42 7.19 -7.48
C TYR A 95 8.30 8.48 -6.66
N ILE A 96 8.97 8.61 -5.52
CA ILE A 96 8.74 9.72 -4.58
C ILE A 96 9.00 11.10 -5.20
N ASN A 97 9.94 11.20 -6.13
CA ASN A 97 10.27 12.45 -6.82
C ASN A 97 9.38 12.73 -8.04
N LEU A 98 8.54 11.78 -8.43
CA LEU A 98 7.62 11.89 -9.58
C LEU A 98 6.21 12.33 -9.16
N VAL A 99 5.90 12.30 -7.88
CA VAL A 99 4.56 12.60 -7.35
C VAL A 99 4.49 14.01 -6.75
N SER A 100 3.30 14.61 -6.78
CA SER A 100 3.10 15.95 -6.22
C SER A 100 3.19 15.95 -4.68
N ARG A 101 3.69 17.06 -4.14
CA ARG A 101 3.71 17.36 -2.71
C ARG A 101 2.48 18.16 -2.28
N ASP A 102 1.68 18.61 -3.24
CA ASP A 102 0.49 19.40 -2.96
C ASP A 102 -0.58 18.53 -2.31
N VAL A 103 -1.16 19.05 -1.23
CA VAL A 103 -2.26 18.40 -0.53
C VAL A 103 -3.51 18.50 -1.40
N ASN A 104 -4.14 17.37 -1.65
CA ASN A 104 -5.43 17.35 -2.31
C ASN A 104 -6.51 17.84 -1.33
N GLU A 105 -7.23 18.90 -1.68
CA GLU A 105 -8.25 19.53 -0.83
C GLU A 105 -9.42 18.60 -0.45
N VAL A 106 -9.70 17.58 -1.28
CA VAL A 106 -10.81 16.63 -1.05
C VAL A 106 -10.38 15.54 -0.07
N THR A 107 -9.17 15.01 -0.21
CA THR A 107 -8.69 13.90 0.62
C THR A 107 -7.90 14.34 1.84
N GLY A 108 -7.42 15.59 1.87
CA GLY A 108 -6.50 16.09 2.90
C GLY A 108 -5.15 15.38 2.87
N ARG A 109 -4.77 14.78 1.74
CA ARG A 109 -3.53 13.99 1.58
C ARG A 109 -2.77 14.44 0.34
N SER A 110 -1.45 14.53 0.47
CA SER A 110 -0.55 14.68 -0.67
C SER A 110 -0.14 13.30 -1.20
N PRO A 111 0.10 13.15 -2.52
CA PRO A 111 0.68 11.93 -3.07
C PRO A 111 1.99 11.51 -2.40
N THR A 112 2.88 12.47 -2.13
CA THR A 112 4.11 12.26 -1.36
C THR A 112 3.79 11.68 0.03
N GLY A 113 2.86 12.28 0.79
CA GLY A 113 2.47 11.80 2.10
C GLY A 113 1.91 10.38 2.09
N VAL A 114 1.13 10.01 1.07
CA VAL A 114 0.63 8.63 0.86
C VAL A 114 1.79 7.65 0.68
N LEU A 115 2.76 7.94 -0.19
CA LEU A 115 3.90 7.05 -0.40
C LEU A 115 4.80 6.95 0.83
N THR A 116 5.02 8.07 1.53
CA THR A 116 5.86 8.08 2.74
C THR A 116 5.22 7.28 3.86
N GLU A 117 3.90 7.41 4.08
CA GLU A 117 3.18 6.60 5.06
C GLU A 117 3.24 5.11 4.69
N ALA A 118 3.07 4.74 3.42
CA ALA A 118 3.16 3.35 2.97
C ALA A 118 4.54 2.74 3.27
N LEU A 119 5.63 3.48 3.04
CA LEU A 119 6.98 3.02 3.37
C LEU A 119 7.20 2.94 4.89
N MET A 120 6.65 3.87 5.67
CA MET A 120 6.70 3.77 7.14
C MET A 120 6.02 2.49 7.63
N VAL A 121 4.82 2.18 7.12
CA VAL A 121 4.10 0.96 7.47
C VAL A 121 4.89 -0.28 7.07
N ALA A 122 5.47 -0.29 5.86
CA ALA A 122 6.32 -1.38 5.39
C ALA A 122 7.54 -1.62 6.30
N SER A 123 8.19 -0.54 6.75
CA SER A 123 9.38 -0.59 7.61
C SER A 123 9.03 -1.10 9.02
N LEU A 124 7.92 -0.61 9.58
CA LEU A 124 7.41 -1.09 10.86
C LEU A 124 6.97 -2.55 10.81
N TYR A 125 6.47 -3.03 9.66
CA TYR A 125 6.17 -4.45 9.48
C TYR A 125 7.43 -5.34 9.44
N ASP A 126 8.60 -4.76 9.22
CA ASP A 126 9.90 -5.42 9.35
C ASP A 126 10.56 -5.15 10.72
N ASN A 127 9.81 -4.59 11.67
CA ASN A 127 10.27 -4.19 13.00
C ASN A 127 11.38 -3.12 12.99
N ASP A 128 11.57 -2.40 11.88
CA ASP A 128 12.54 -1.31 11.76
C ASP A 128 11.88 0.03 12.15
N ARG A 129 11.72 0.21 13.46
CA ARG A 129 11.10 1.41 14.03
C ARG A 129 11.98 2.64 13.85
N GLU A 130 13.29 2.49 13.97
CA GLU A 130 14.27 3.56 13.84
C GLU A 130 14.22 4.16 12.43
N PHE A 131 14.17 3.32 11.39
CA PHE A 131 14.05 3.81 10.03
C PHE A 131 12.70 4.49 9.78
N ALA A 132 11.59 3.93 10.27
CA ALA A 132 10.28 4.57 10.15
C ALA A 132 10.24 5.94 10.84
N GLN A 133 10.85 6.07 12.03
CA GLN A 133 10.97 7.32 12.76
C GLN A 133 11.81 8.34 11.98
N LEU A 134 12.97 7.93 11.48
CA LEU A 134 13.83 8.77 10.66
C LEU A 134 13.10 9.27 9.41
N LEU A 135 12.38 8.38 8.71
CA LEU A 135 11.61 8.71 7.52
C LEU A 135 10.54 9.78 7.83
N TYR A 136 9.77 9.58 8.91
CA TYR A 136 8.78 10.54 9.38
C TYR A 136 9.40 11.91 9.70
N GLU A 137 10.48 11.93 10.50
CA GLU A 137 11.14 13.17 10.89
C GLU A 137 11.69 13.93 9.68
N LYS A 138 12.35 13.23 8.75
CA LYS A 138 12.87 13.83 7.53
C LYS A 138 11.77 14.36 6.62
N ALA A 139 10.65 13.65 6.51
CA ALA A 139 9.51 14.09 5.72
C ALA A 139 8.92 15.40 6.26
N VAL A 140 8.80 15.54 7.58
CA VAL A 140 8.31 16.77 8.22
C VAL A 140 9.32 17.91 8.13
N ILE A 141 10.59 17.65 8.49
CA ILE A 141 11.65 18.69 8.50
C ILE A 141 11.89 19.26 7.10
N ASN A 142 11.86 18.42 6.06
CA ASN A 142 12.08 18.85 4.69
C ASN A 142 10.81 19.42 4.02
N GLY A 143 9.68 19.46 4.72
CA GLY A 143 8.41 19.96 4.20
C GLY A 143 7.78 19.07 3.12
N PHE A 144 8.14 17.77 3.07
CA PHE A 144 7.43 16.80 2.23
C PHE A 144 6.04 16.47 2.77
N VAL A 145 5.88 16.58 4.09
CA VAL A 145 4.59 16.49 4.77
C VAL A 145 4.51 17.65 5.76
N SER A 146 3.70 18.65 5.43
CA SER A 146 3.57 19.89 6.21
C SER A 146 2.17 20.11 6.78
N ASP A 147 1.17 19.40 6.27
CA ASP A 147 -0.21 19.50 6.71
C ASP A 147 -0.42 18.75 8.04
N GLU A 148 -1.14 19.38 8.98
CA GLU A 148 -1.35 18.84 10.33
C GLU A 148 -2.15 17.54 10.32
N HIS A 149 -3.09 17.38 9.39
CA HIS A 149 -3.89 16.17 9.25
C HIS A 149 -3.02 15.00 8.75
N GLU A 150 -2.17 15.22 7.74
CA GLU A 150 -1.21 14.21 7.28
C GLU A 150 -0.25 13.78 8.40
N ILE A 151 0.30 14.74 9.14
CA ILE A 151 1.20 14.47 10.27
C ILE A 151 0.50 13.63 11.34
N ALA A 152 -0.77 13.94 11.65
CA ALA A 152 -1.54 13.18 12.64
C ALA A 152 -1.78 11.74 12.20
N LEU A 153 -2.05 11.51 10.90
CA LEU A 153 -2.22 10.17 10.34
C LEU A 153 -0.92 9.36 10.39
N MET A 154 0.21 9.95 10.02
CA MET A 154 1.51 9.27 10.10
C MET A 154 1.89 8.94 11.56
N LYS A 155 1.62 9.83 12.52
CA LYS A 155 1.82 9.53 13.95
C LYS A 155 0.94 8.38 14.44
N LYS A 156 -0.29 8.27 13.92
CA LYS A 156 -1.20 7.17 14.26
C LYS A 156 -0.60 5.82 13.87
N VAL A 157 0.21 5.74 12.82
CA VAL A 157 0.91 4.50 12.43
C VAL A 157 1.80 3.99 13.57
N PHE A 158 2.62 4.86 14.19
CA PHE A 158 3.45 4.46 15.33
C PHE A 158 2.64 4.01 16.53
N LYS A 159 1.49 4.64 16.77
CA LYS A 159 0.59 4.22 17.84
C LYS A 159 0.05 2.81 17.57
N VAL A 160 -0.47 2.55 16.37
CA VAL A 160 -0.99 1.22 16.00
C VAL A 160 0.11 0.15 16.08
N TYR A 161 1.34 0.49 15.68
CA TYR A 161 2.49 -0.38 15.84
C TYR A 161 2.78 -0.69 17.32
N GLY A 162 2.84 0.33 18.18
CA GLY A 162 3.05 0.13 19.63
C GLY A 162 1.93 -0.68 20.28
N ASP A 163 0.68 -0.40 19.92
CA ASP A 163 -0.50 -1.12 20.41
C ASP A 163 -0.52 -2.60 19.96
N ALA A 164 0.26 -2.98 18.94
CA ALA A 164 0.39 -4.37 18.51
C ALA A 164 1.27 -5.22 19.44
N PHE A 165 2.17 -4.62 20.23
CA PHE A 165 3.03 -5.34 21.16
C PHE A 165 2.25 -5.79 22.39
N VAL A 166 1.77 -7.02 22.34
CA VAL A 166 1.31 -7.75 23.52
C VAL A 166 2.55 -8.44 24.10
N GLU A 167 2.91 -8.11 25.34
CA GLU A 167 4.05 -8.70 26.08
C GLU A 167 5.46 -8.39 25.51
N ASP A 168 5.62 -7.29 24.76
CA ASP A 168 6.90 -6.89 24.14
C ASP A 168 7.53 -7.94 23.20
N ASP A 169 6.74 -8.87 22.64
CA ASP A 169 7.21 -9.87 21.68
C ASP A 169 6.79 -9.54 20.23
N TRP A 170 7.77 -9.27 19.37
CA TRP A 170 7.55 -9.02 17.95
C TRP A 170 6.83 -10.18 17.23
N LYS A 171 7.09 -11.44 17.60
CA LYS A 171 6.43 -12.58 16.94
C LYS A 171 4.92 -12.59 17.19
N VAL A 172 4.48 -12.04 18.32
CA VAL A 172 3.07 -11.86 18.66
C VAL A 172 2.52 -10.59 18.01
N ALA A 173 3.31 -9.51 18.00
CA ALA A 173 2.91 -8.21 17.44
C ALA A 173 2.80 -8.22 15.91
N GLN A 174 3.70 -8.89 15.20
CA GLN A 174 3.76 -8.91 13.74
C GLN A 174 2.43 -9.32 13.07
N PRO A 175 1.75 -10.42 13.46
CA PRO A 175 0.45 -10.75 12.85
C PRO A 175 -0.67 -9.76 13.23
N ILE A 176 -0.58 -9.08 14.38
CA ILE A 176 -1.55 -8.06 14.80
C ILE A 176 -1.36 -6.81 13.92
N PHE A 177 -0.12 -6.32 13.81
CA PHE A 177 0.21 -5.19 12.94
C PHE A 177 -0.02 -5.53 11.45
N GLY A 178 0.18 -6.80 11.05
CA GLY A 178 -0.14 -7.27 9.70
C GLY A 178 -1.61 -7.07 9.30
N ARG A 179 -2.55 -7.06 10.25
CA ARG A 179 -3.96 -6.68 9.96
C ARG A 179 -4.08 -5.21 9.58
N TYR A 180 -3.32 -4.34 10.23
CA TYR A 180 -3.26 -2.93 9.86
C TYR A 180 -2.66 -2.74 8.46
N VAL A 181 -1.62 -3.50 8.09
CA VAL A 181 -1.07 -3.47 6.73
C VAL A 181 -2.12 -3.85 5.69
N LEU A 182 -2.91 -4.91 5.95
CA LEU A 182 -4.02 -5.32 5.08
C LEU A 182 -5.10 -4.23 4.95
N GLU A 183 -5.44 -3.55 6.04
CA GLU A 183 -6.36 -2.40 6.01
C GLU A 183 -5.78 -1.22 5.21
N CYS A 184 -4.48 -0.95 5.31
CA CYS A 184 -3.82 0.06 4.47
C CYS A 184 -3.92 -0.32 3.00
N ILE A 185 -3.61 -1.56 2.61
CA ILE A 185 -3.77 -2.02 1.21
C ILE A 185 -5.23 -1.86 0.75
N LYS A 186 -6.20 -2.12 1.62
CA LYS A 186 -7.64 -2.00 1.31
C LYS A 186 -8.12 -0.55 1.21
N ASN A 187 -7.54 0.39 1.95
CA ASN A 187 -8.06 1.76 2.07
C ASN A 187 -7.21 2.82 1.34
N THR A 188 -6.05 2.43 0.79
CA THR A 188 -5.24 3.25 -0.10
C THR A 188 -5.82 3.26 -1.52
#